data_AF-A0A3B3IU63-F1
#
_entry.id   AF-A0A3B3IU63-F1
#
_cell.length_a   1.000
_cell.length_b   1.000
_cell.length_c   1.000
_cell.angle_alpha   90.00
_cell.angle_beta   90.00
_cell.angle_gamma   90.00
#
_symmetry.space_group_name_H-M   'P 1'
#
loop_
_entity.id
_entity.type
_entity.pdbx_description
1 polymer ?
#
loop_
_entity_poly.entity_id
_entity_poly.type
_entity_poly.pdbx_seq_one_letter_code
_entity_poly.pdbx_strand_id
1 'polypeptide(L)'
;MAGNKMFCRPRRQRLSHSRRAELQFPVSHLERCLRESQHARHLSSTTPVFLAGVLEYLTANILEKVGKEVKNSCRLCITPEHVKRALQKDEQLRWILELEDDTHSQVEEMPQSEEEEEEEEEKEEEMVVLVVMGGRRRRRRRRRRKDS
;
A
#
# COMPACT_ATOMS: atom_id res chain seq x y z
N MET A 1 64.89 -13.65 11.92
CA MET A 1 63.59 -14.32 11.67
C MET A 1 62.57 -13.24 11.32
N ALA A 2 62.23 -13.08 10.04
CA ALA A 2 61.26 -12.07 9.60
C ALA A 2 59.83 -12.62 9.74
N GLY A 3 59.02 -12.00 10.60
CA GLY A 3 57.63 -12.40 10.85
C GLY A 3 56.69 -11.95 9.73
N ASN A 4 55.96 -12.90 9.14
CA ASN A 4 54.91 -12.63 8.16
C ASN A 4 53.70 -11.98 8.85
N LYS A 5 53.52 -10.67 8.64
CA LYS A 5 52.28 -9.96 8.98
C LYS A 5 51.20 -10.34 7.97
N MET A 6 50.32 -11.27 8.32
CA MET A 6 49.12 -11.58 7.54
C MET A 6 48.21 -10.36 7.49
N PHE A 7 48.17 -9.68 6.35
CA PHE A 7 47.18 -8.65 6.05
C PHE A 7 45.81 -9.32 5.88
N CYS A 8 45.01 -9.34 6.94
CA CYS A 8 43.59 -9.66 6.82
C CYS A 8 42.92 -8.54 6.00
N ARG A 9 42.59 -8.81 4.73
CA ARG A 9 41.81 -7.87 3.91
C ARG A 9 40.47 -7.60 4.61
N PRO A 10 40.02 -6.33 4.70
CA PRO A 10 38.74 -6.01 5.29
C PRO A 10 37.63 -6.76 4.54
N ARG A 11 36.83 -7.55 5.26
CA ARG A 11 35.70 -8.27 4.68
C ARG A 11 34.65 -7.26 4.24
N ARG A 12 34.22 -7.34 2.98
CA ARG A 12 33.11 -6.53 2.47
C ARG A 12 31.87 -6.76 3.35
N GLN A 13 31.21 -5.67 3.73
CA GLN A 13 29.98 -5.73 4.50
C GLN A 13 28.94 -6.54 3.70
N ARG A 14 28.34 -7.54 4.34
CA ARG A 14 27.32 -8.38 3.72
C ARG A 14 26.01 -7.58 3.66
N LEU A 15 25.59 -7.21 2.45
CA LEU A 15 24.25 -6.68 2.22
C LEU A 15 23.23 -7.80 2.40
N SER A 16 22.13 -7.53 3.11
CA SER A 16 21.01 -8.46 3.24
C SER A 16 20.33 -8.68 1.88
N HIS A 17 19.70 -9.85 1.70
CA HIS A 17 18.98 -10.16 0.47
C HIS A 17 17.80 -9.20 0.24
N SER A 18 17.11 -8.80 1.30
CA SER A 18 16.05 -7.78 1.23
C SER A 18 16.58 -6.43 0.73
N ARG A 19 17.70 -5.95 1.30
CA ARG A 19 18.32 -4.69 0.87
C ARG A 19 18.84 -4.73 -0.57
N ARG A 20 19.25 -5.91 -1.07
CA ARG A 20 19.63 -6.09 -2.48
C ARG A 20 18.44 -6.10 -3.43
N ALA A 21 17.27 -6.54 -2.96
CA ALA A 21 16.03 -6.58 -3.72
C ALA A 21 15.19 -5.31 -3.57
N GLU A 22 15.63 -4.35 -2.74
CA GLU A 22 14.90 -3.11 -2.42
C GLU A 22 13.52 -3.36 -1.79
N LEU A 23 13.36 -4.48 -1.09
CA LEU A 23 12.13 -4.88 -0.41
C LEU A 23 12.25 -4.63 1.11
N GLN A 24 11.17 -4.15 1.73
CA GLN A 24 11.04 -4.10 3.18
C GLN A 24 10.80 -5.50 3.76
N PHE A 25 10.15 -6.39 3.00
CA PHE A 25 9.89 -7.74 3.44
C PHE A 25 11.19 -8.57 3.59
N PRO A 26 11.28 -9.42 4.63
CA PRO A 26 12.48 -10.19 4.93
C PRO A 26 12.66 -11.41 4.00
N VAL A 27 13.27 -11.20 2.83
CA VAL A 27 13.53 -12.25 1.81
C VAL A 27 14.20 -13.50 2.39
N SER A 28 15.22 -13.34 3.23
CA SER A 28 15.93 -14.49 3.83
C SER A 28 15.08 -15.30 4.80
N HIS A 29 14.09 -14.66 5.44
CA HIS A 29 13.15 -15.36 6.32
C HIS A 29 12.20 -16.23 5.49
N LEU A 30 11.62 -15.66 4.43
CA LEU A 30 10.74 -16.39 3.52
C LEU A 30 11.46 -17.56 2.84
N GLU A 31 12.71 -17.38 2.42
CA GLU A 31 13.51 -18.47 1.86
C GLU A 31 13.65 -19.62 2.86
N ARG A 32 13.92 -19.32 4.14
CA ARG A 32 14.03 -20.33 5.18
C ARG A 32 12.68 -21.04 5.40
N CYS A 33 11.58 -20.30 5.52
CA CYS A 33 10.24 -20.87 5.69
C CYS A 33 9.86 -21.80 4.52
N LEU A 34 10.21 -21.45 3.29
CA LEU A 34 9.97 -22.29 2.11
C LEU A 34 10.80 -23.59 2.12
N ARG A 35 12.02 -23.56 2.68
CA ARG A 35 12.86 -24.76 2.84
C ARG A 35 12.37 -25.66 3.96
N GLU A 36 11.92 -25.07 5.07
CA GLU A 36 11.41 -25.80 6.25
C GLU A 36 10.07 -26.50 5.96
N SER A 37 9.22 -25.88 5.15
CA SER A 37 7.89 -26.39 4.79
C SER A 37 7.90 -27.51 3.73
N GLN A 38 9.07 -27.97 3.29
CA GLN A 38 9.25 -29.12 2.38
C GLN A 38 8.47 -29.08 1.05
N HIS A 39 7.99 -27.91 0.60
CA HIS A 39 7.24 -27.80 -0.65
C HIS A 39 8.04 -28.24 -1.89
N ALA A 40 9.37 -28.03 -1.87
CA ALA A 40 10.25 -28.40 -2.97
C ALA A 40 11.64 -28.82 -2.47
N ARG A 41 12.24 -29.81 -3.13
CA ARG A 41 13.62 -30.27 -2.84
C ARG A 41 14.66 -29.17 -3.11
N HIS A 42 14.40 -28.32 -4.11
CA HIS A 42 15.26 -27.20 -4.50
C HIS A 42 14.40 -25.96 -4.76
N LEU A 43 14.87 -24.81 -4.27
CA LEU A 43 14.24 -23.51 -4.49
C LEU A 43 15.17 -22.64 -5.33
N SER A 44 14.62 -21.98 -6.35
CA SER A 44 15.36 -20.97 -7.12
C SER A 44 15.68 -19.77 -6.22
N SER A 45 16.81 -19.12 -6.46
CA SER A 45 17.20 -17.91 -5.74
C SER A 45 16.21 -16.75 -5.93
N THR A 46 15.44 -16.76 -7.01
CA THR A 46 14.44 -15.74 -7.34
C THR A 46 13.10 -15.97 -6.65
N THR A 47 12.76 -17.21 -6.28
CA THR A 47 11.49 -17.58 -5.64
C THR A 47 11.19 -16.76 -4.37
N PRO A 48 12.09 -16.65 -3.37
CA PRO A 48 11.79 -15.88 -2.16
C PRO A 48 11.70 -14.37 -2.43
N VAL A 49 12.36 -13.85 -3.46
CA VAL A 49 12.29 -12.43 -3.85
C VAL A 49 10.92 -12.13 -4.44
N PHE A 50 10.43 -12.99 -5.33
CA PHE A 50 9.09 -12.85 -5.93
C PHE A 50 7.99 -12.91 -4.86
N LEU A 51 8.04 -13.91 -3.98
CA LEU A 51 7.06 -14.04 -2.89
C LEU A 51 7.10 -12.84 -1.94
N ALA A 52 8.29 -12.37 -1.56
CA ALA A 52 8.44 -11.16 -0.74
C ALA A 52 7.77 -9.94 -1.40
N GLY A 53 7.98 -9.75 -2.70
CA GLY A 53 7.37 -8.64 -3.45
C GLY A 53 5.84 -8.72 -3.48
N VAL A 54 5.26 -9.90 -3.68
CA VAL A 54 3.80 -10.09 -3.67
C VAL A 54 3.22 -9.78 -2.28
N LEU A 55 3.85 -10.28 -1.21
CA LEU A 55 3.40 -9.99 0.16
C LEU A 55 3.54 -8.51 0.52
N GLU A 56 4.62 -7.86 0.08
CA GLU A 56 4.82 -6.42 0.26
C GLU A 56 3.73 -5.61 -0.47
N TYR A 57 3.42 -5.98 -1.70
CA TYR A 57 2.33 -5.36 -2.46
C TYR A 57 0.97 -5.52 -1.77
N LEU A 58 0.61 -6.74 -1.35
CA LEU A 58 -0.68 -7.00 -0.71
C LEU A 58 -0.81 -6.24 0.62
N THR A 59 0.24 -6.24 1.45
CA THR A 59 0.23 -5.49 2.71
C THR A 59 0.17 -3.98 2.47
N ALA A 60 0.90 -3.44 1.49
CA ALA A 60 0.80 -2.04 1.12
C ALA A 60 -0.61 -1.66 0.66
N ASN A 61 -1.26 -2.49 -0.16
CA ASN A 61 -2.63 -2.26 -0.61
C ASN A 61 -3.62 -2.22 0.55
N ILE A 62 -3.53 -3.18 1.48
CA ILE A 62 -4.39 -3.20 2.68
C ILE A 62 -4.14 -1.94 3.52
N LEU A 63 -2.88 -1.56 3.74
CA LEU A 63 -2.54 -0.37 4.53
C LEU A 63 -3.08 0.93 3.90
N GLU A 64 -3.05 1.05 2.57
CA GLU A 64 -3.60 2.22 1.87
C GLU A 64 -5.10 2.34 2.09
N LYS A 65 -5.85 1.24 1.89
CA LYS A 65 -7.31 1.20 2.08
C LYS A 65 -7.70 1.48 3.53
N VAL A 66 -6.99 0.89 4.49
CA VAL A 66 -7.21 1.15 5.93
C VAL A 66 -6.82 2.58 6.29
N GLY A 67 -5.77 3.12 5.68
CA GLY A 67 -5.34 4.50 5.84
C GLY A 67 -6.42 5.49 5.44
N LYS A 68 -7.10 5.26 4.31
CA LYS A 68 -8.28 6.05 3.89
C LYS A 68 -9.40 6.01 4.93
N GLU A 69 -9.75 4.83 5.45
CA GLU A 69 -10.80 4.70 6.47
C GLU A 69 -10.43 5.39 7.81
N VAL A 70 -9.16 5.35 8.21
CA VAL A 70 -8.65 6.04 9.42
C VAL A 70 -8.75 7.56 9.26
N LYS A 71 -8.38 8.10 8.08
CA LYS A 71 -8.52 9.53 7.77
C LYS A 71 -9.99 9.97 7.87
N ASN A 72 -10.91 9.14 7.38
CA ASN A 72 -12.35 9.41 7.44
C ASN A 72 -12.92 9.38 8.87
N SER A 73 -12.35 8.57 9.77
CA SER A 73 -12.82 8.46 11.15
C SER A 73 -12.25 9.51 12.11
N CYS A 74 -11.47 10.48 11.60
CA CYS A 74 -10.77 11.51 12.38
C CYS A 74 -9.88 10.94 13.50
N ARG A 75 -9.43 9.69 13.36
CA ARG A 75 -8.53 9.02 14.31
C ARG A 75 -7.12 8.98 13.73
N LEU A 76 -6.12 8.86 14.60
CA LEU A 76 -4.72 8.74 14.19
C LEU A 76 -4.17 7.30 14.28
N CYS A 77 -4.94 6.39 14.87
CA CYS A 77 -4.52 5.01 15.11
C CYS A 77 -5.41 4.03 14.35
N ILE A 78 -4.80 2.98 13.82
CA ILE A 78 -5.50 1.88 13.16
C ILE A 78 -6.18 1.02 14.23
N THR A 79 -7.51 0.91 14.18
CA THR A 79 -8.29 -0.03 14.99
C THR A 79 -8.75 -1.20 14.11
N PRO A 80 -9.06 -2.38 14.70
CA PRO A 80 -9.62 -3.50 13.94
C PRO A 80 -10.90 -3.14 13.17
N GLU A 81 -11.68 -2.17 13.67
CA GLU A 81 -12.88 -1.65 12.99
C GLU A 81 -12.56 -1.01 11.64
N HIS A 82 -11.47 -0.24 11.54
CA HIS A 82 -11.06 0.38 10.27
C HIS A 82 -10.64 -0.68 9.25
N VAL A 83 -9.96 -1.73 9.72
CA VAL A 83 -9.57 -2.87 8.87
C VAL A 83 -10.81 -3.56 8.32
N LYS A 84 -11.78 -3.89 9.18
CA LYS A 84 -13.03 -4.51 8.76
C LYS A 84 -13.77 -3.68 7.71
N ARG A 85 -13.92 -2.36 7.94
CA ARG A 85 -14.61 -1.47 7.00
C ARG A 85 -13.88 -1.35 5.66
N ALA A 86 -12.55 -1.24 5.67
CA ALA A 86 -11.76 -1.17 4.45
C ALA A 86 -11.88 -2.46 3.62
N LEU A 87 -11.84 -3.62 4.27
CA LEU A 87 -12.02 -4.92 3.61
C LEU A 87 -13.43 -5.12 3.06
N GLN A 88 -14.45 -4.61 3.75
CA GLN A 88 -15.83 -4.67 3.27
C GLN A 88 -16.09 -3.78 2.05
N LYS A 89 -15.35 -2.67 1.93
CA LYS A 89 -15.45 -1.73 0.80
C LYS A 89 -14.69 -2.22 -0.44
N ASP A 90 -13.66 -3.04 -0.27
CA ASP A 90 -12.81 -3.50 -1.37
C ASP A 90 -13.20 -4.92 -1.80
N GLU A 91 -13.81 -5.05 -2.96
CA GLU A 91 -14.29 -6.33 -3.48
C GLU A 91 -13.16 -7.33 -3.74
N GLN A 92 -11.99 -6.85 -4.16
CA GLN A 92 -10.84 -7.70 -4.48
C GLN A 92 -10.25 -8.30 -3.21
N LEU A 93 -10.09 -7.48 -2.16
CA LEU A 93 -9.61 -7.94 -0.87
C LEU A 93 -10.64 -8.86 -0.19
N ARG A 94 -11.93 -8.57 -0.32
CA ARG A 94 -13.00 -9.43 0.15
C ARG A 94 -12.90 -10.81 -0.51
N TRP A 95 -12.76 -10.86 -1.84
CA TRP A 95 -12.58 -12.12 -2.57
C TRP A 95 -11.36 -12.92 -2.12
N ILE A 96 -10.21 -12.26 -1.93
CA ILE A 96 -8.97 -12.93 -1.52
C ILE A 96 -9.10 -13.55 -0.11
N LEU A 97 -9.78 -12.87 0.82
CA LEU A 97 -9.94 -13.33 2.20
C LEU A 97 -11.10 -14.30 2.39
N GLU A 98 -12.21 -14.13 1.65
CA GLU A 98 -13.35 -15.05 1.71
C GLU A 98 -13.04 -16.44 1.16
N LEU A 99 -12.03 -16.58 0.31
CA LEU A 99 -11.55 -17.89 -0.14
C LEU A 99 -10.98 -18.77 0.99
N GLU A 100 -10.72 -18.21 2.18
CA GLU A 100 -10.25 -18.96 3.35
C GLU A 100 -11.39 -19.37 4.30
N ASP A 101 -12.56 -18.74 4.19
CA ASP A 101 -13.75 -19.08 4.97
C ASP A 101 -14.72 -19.91 4.09
N ASP A 102 -14.60 -21.24 4.11
CA ASP A 102 -15.48 -22.23 3.43
C ASP A 102 -16.98 -22.19 3.86
N THR A 103 -17.50 -21.04 4.26
CA THR A 103 -18.92 -20.78 4.52
C THR A 103 -19.56 -20.03 3.35
N HIS A 104 -19.48 -20.62 2.16
CA HIS A 104 -20.26 -20.17 1.00
C HIS A 104 -21.75 -20.53 1.20
N SER A 105 -22.43 -19.86 2.13
CA SER A 105 -23.88 -19.87 2.24
C SER A 105 -24.43 -18.50 1.84
N GLN A 106 -24.66 -18.36 0.54
CA GLN A 106 -25.67 -17.51 -0.13
C GLN A 106 -26.31 -16.41 0.74
N VAL A 107 -25.82 -15.19 0.58
CA VAL A 107 -26.59 -13.94 0.77
C VAL A 107 -26.16 -13.03 -0.40
N GLU A 108 -26.83 -13.12 -1.54
CA GLU A 108 -27.93 -12.24 -1.95
C GLU A 108 -27.51 -10.74 -2.02
N GLU A 109 -27.59 -10.19 -3.24
CA GLU A 109 -27.17 -8.87 -3.73
C GLU A 109 -27.73 -7.65 -2.96
N MET A 110 -27.06 -6.48 -3.04
CA MET A 110 -27.59 -5.22 -3.64
C MET A 110 -26.51 -4.09 -3.62
N PRO A 111 -26.53 -3.11 -4.55
CA PRO A 111 -25.36 -2.33 -4.98
C PRO A 111 -25.20 -1.02 -4.20
N GLN A 112 -23.97 -0.50 -4.11
CA GLN A 112 -23.72 0.87 -3.66
C GLN A 112 -22.61 1.55 -4.47
N SER A 113 -23.06 2.30 -5.49
CA SER A 113 -22.47 3.55 -6.03
C SER A 113 -20.95 3.62 -6.14
N GLU A 114 -20.45 3.19 -7.31
CA GLU A 114 -19.11 3.46 -7.83
C GLU A 114 -19.02 4.87 -8.44
N GLU A 115 -19.20 5.93 -7.67
CA GLU A 115 -19.06 7.30 -8.18
C GLU A 115 -18.59 8.18 -7.03
N GLU A 116 -17.28 8.34 -6.81
CA GLU A 116 -16.73 9.51 -6.07
C GLU A 116 -15.18 9.60 -6.01
N GLU A 117 -14.39 8.57 -6.37
CA GLU A 117 -12.91 8.69 -6.32
C GLU A 117 -12.27 9.38 -7.55
N GLU A 118 -12.94 9.48 -8.71
CA GLU A 118 -12.43 10.25 -9.86
C GLU A 118 -12.68 11.77 -9.75
N GLU A 119 -13.70 12.20 -8.97
CA GLU A 119 -13.99 13.63 -8.80
C GLU A 119 -13.02 14.35 -7.86
N GLU A 120 -12.34 13.66 -6.94
CA GLU A 120 -11.35 14.29 -6.06
C GLU A 120 -10.00 14.50 -6.77
N GLU A 121 -9.57 13.58 -7.64
CA GLU A 121 -8.39 13.80 -8.49
C GLU A 121 -8.63 14.94 -9.49
N GLU A 122 -9.80 15.03 -10.13
CA GLU A 122 -10.11 16.17 -11.02
C GLU A 122 -10.19 17.50 -10.26
N LYS A 123 -10.67 17.54 -9.01
CA LYS A 123 -10.69 18.75 -8.19
C LYS A 123 -9.29 19.16 -7.73
N GLU A 124 -8.42 18.21 -7.41
CA GLU A 124 -7.01 18.51 -7.12
C GLU A 124 -6.28 18.99 -8.37
N GLU A 125 -6.49 18.36 -9.54
CA GLU A 125 -5.93 18.85 -10.80
C GLU A 125 -6.48 20.23 -11.18
N GLU A 126 -7.79 20.48 -11.07
CA GLU A 126 -8.37 21.81 -11.32
C GLU A 126 -7.85 22.85 -10.32
N MET A 127 -7.70 22.50 -9.02
CA MET A 127 -7.16 23.43 -8.02
C MET A 127 -5.69 23.73 -8.29
N VAL A 128 -4.88 22.72 -8.64
CA VAL A 128 -3.49 22.89 -9.03
C VAL A 128 -3.40 23.73 -10.29
N VAL A 129 -4.23 23.50 -11.31
CA VAL A 129 -4.28 24.32 -12.53
C VAL A 129 -4.72 25.75 -12.20
N LEU A 130 -5.71 25.99 -11.34
CA LEU A 130 -6.14 27.34 -10.95
C LEU A 130 -5.05 28.10 -10.17
N VAL A 131 -4.28 27.38 -9.35
CA VAL A 131 -3.16 27.94 -8.57
C VAL A 131 -1.94 28.17 -9.48
N VAL A 132 -1.59 27.23 -10.36
CA VAL A 132 -0.43 27.29 -11.27
C VAL A 132 -0.66 28.24 -12.44
N MET A 133 -1.88 28.29 -13.01
CA MET A 133 -2.21 29.15 -14.15
C MET A 133 -2.61 30.59 -13.76
N GLY A 134 -2.53 30.96 -12.48
CA GLY A 134 -2.76 32.35 -12.09
C GLY A 134 -4.19 32.83 -12.39
N GLY A 135 -5.19 32.10 -11.90
CA GLY A 135 -6.59 32.48 -12.06
C GLY A 135 -7.02 33.59 -11.09
N ARG A 136 -6.70 34.84 -11.42
CA ARG A 136 -7.28 36.05 -10.80
C ARG A 136 -8.82 36.08 -11.00
N ARG A 137 -9.61 35.36 -10.19
CA ARG A 137 -11.08 35.53 -10.17
C ARG A 137 -11.46 36.84 -9.47
N ARG A 138 -11.61 37.89 -10.30
CA ARG A 138 -12.20 39.20 -9.96
C ARG A 138 -13.58 39.03 -9.33
N ARG A 139 -13.71 39.25 -8.01
CA ARG A 139 -15.01 39.47 -7.35
C ARG A 139 -15.64 40.78 -7.85
N ARG A 140 -16.64 40.68 -8.75
CA ARG A 140 -17.50 41.80 -9.13
C ARG A 140 -18.36 42.23 -7.92
N ARG A 141 -18.02 43.38 -7.32
CA ARG A 141 -18.87 44.10 -6.36
C ARG A 141 -20.16 44.55 -7.06
N ARG A 142 -21.30 43.95 -6.72
CA ARG A 142 -22.63 44.51 -7.05
C ARG A 142 -22.90 45.69 -6.12
N ARG A 143 -22.71 46.91 -6.61
CA ARG A 143 -23.29 48.13 -6.02
C ARG A 143 -24.76 48.18 -6.42
N ARG A 144 -25.68 47.93 -5.48
CA ARG A 144 -27.07 48.38 -5.62
C ARG A 144 -27.14 49.82 -5.08
N ARG A 145 -27.31 50.78 -5.99
CA ARG A 145 -27.78 52.15 -5.72
C ARG A 145 -29.05 52.31 -6.56
N LYS A 146 -30.20 52.44 -5.90
CA LYS A 146 -31.47 52.93 -6.44
C LYS A 146 -32.50 52.81 -5.31
N ASP A 147 -33.27 53.78 -4.87
CA ASP A 147 -33.34 55.23 -4.99
C ASP A 147 -34.05 55.70 -3.70
N SER A 148 -34.11 57.01 -3.49
CA SER A 148 -34.90 57.71 -2.46
C SER A 148 -36.36 57.29 -2.35
#